data_AF-A0A950T3Z4-F1
#
_entry.id   AF-A0A950T3Z4-F1
#
_cell.length_a   1.000
_cell.length_b   1.000
_cell.length_c   1.000
_cell.angle_alpha   90.00
_cell.angle_beta   90.00
_cell.angle_gamma   90.00
#
_symmetry.space_group_name_H-M   'P 1'
#
loop_
_entity.id
_entity.type
_entity.pdbx_description
1 polymer ?
#
loop_
_entity_poly.entity_id
_entity_poly.type
_entity_poly.pdbx_seq_one_letter_code
_entity_poly.pdbx_strand_id
1 'polypeptide(L)'
;MARWADLRHAIFGDRAVEDAGDRVTIDAPVRAEDAAIVPVAIRVGESFAPEVRGLYLVIDDNPSPLAAHFLLGPIADAREIATRVRIDDYTYLHAVVETADGRLYATARFIKAAGGCSAPASKDQALALQRLGKMKLSLADRSRPDGPRKAKLLISHPNSSGLQMDQATRNYIPADFIQTLDVTYNGQEVFRLESDI
;
A
#
# COMPACT_ATOMS: atom_id res chain seq x y z
N MET A 1 15.22 -14.46 -0.14
CA MET A 1 15.83 -14.30 -1.48
C MET A 1 15.12 -15.14 -2.54
N ALA A 2 14.89 -16.44 -2.35
CA ALA A 2 14.15 -17.26 -3.32
C ALA A 2 12.71 -16.76 -3.58
N ARG A 3 11.95 -16.49 -2.51
CA ARG A 3 10.55 -16.05 -2.61
C ARG A 3 10.37 -14.77 -3.44
N TRP A 4 11.20 -13.75 -3.23
CA TRP A 4 11.15 -12.54 -4.04
C TRP A 4 11.40 -12.81 -5.53
N ALA A 5 12.33 -13.71 -5.88
CA ALA A 5 12.59 -14.02 -7.29
C ALA A 5 11.35 -14.60 -7.98
N ASP A 6 10.64 -15.51 -7.30
CA ASP A 6 9.40 -16.12 -7.79
C ASP A 6 8.27 -15.09 -7.89
N LEU A 7 8.05 -14.28 -6.85
CA LEU A 7 7.02 -13.24 -6.84
C LEU A 7 7.27 -12.18 -7.91
N ARG A 8 8.52 -11.74 -8.05
CA ARG A 8 8.94 -10.79 -9.08
C ARG A 8 8.59 -11.31 -10.47
N HIS A 9 8.90 -12.58 -10.76
CA HIS A 9 8.57 -13.17 -12.04
C HIS A 9 7.05 -13.34 -12.22
N ALA A 10 6.32 -13.76 -11.19
CA ALA A 10 4.87 -13.90 -11.24
C ALA A 10 4.15 -12.56 -11.51
N ILE A 11 4.64 -11.46 -10.94
CA ILE A 11 4.03 -10.13 -11.05
C ILE A 11 4.47 -9.40 -12.33
N PHE A 12 5.77 -9.46 -12.67
CA PHE A 12 6.35 -8.63 -13.74
C PHE A 12 6.81 -9.43 -14.98
N GLY A 13 6.70 -10.75 -14.96
CA GLY A 13 7.15 -11.62 -16.04
C GLY A 13 8.66 -11.55 -16.25
N ASP A 14 9.08 -11.35 -17.50
CA ASP A 14 10.49 -11.25 -17.91
C ASP A 14 11.04 -9.81 -17.82
N ARG A 15 10.24 -8.84 -17.38
CA ARG A 15 10.68 -7.45 -17.24
C ARG A 15 11.81 -7.37 -16.22
N ALA A 16 12.89 -6.68 -16.59
CA ALA A 16 13.99 -6.42 -15.67
C ALA A 16 13.52 -5.49 -14.55
N VAL A 17 13.72 -5.94 -13.31
CA VAL A 17 13.55 -5.10 -12.11
C VAL A 17 14.93 -4.74 -11.61
N GLU A 18 15.30 -3.48 -11.80
CA GLU A 18 16.59 -2.92 -11.42
C GLU A 18 16.60 -2.50 -9.95
N ASP A 19 17.78 -2.33 -9.36
CA ASP A 19 17.90 -1.76 -8.02
C ASP A 19 17.61 -0.24 -8.05
N ALA A 20 16.74 0.23 -7.18
CA ALA A 20 16.38 1.64 -7.13
C ALA A 20 17.50 2.54 -6.57
N GLY A 21 18.45 1.98 -5.82
CA GLY A 21 19.45 2.72 -5.06
C GLY A 21 18.79 3.73 -4.13
N ASP A 22 19.36 4.92 -4.04
CA ASP A 22 18.83 6.01 -3.21
C ASP A 22 17.65 6.77 -3.85
N ARG A 23 17.23 6.39 -5.06
CA ARG A 23 16.12 7.06 -5.77
C ARG A 23 14.76 6.76 -5.15
N VAL A 24 14.63 5.62 -4.48
CA VAL A 24 13.39 5.18 -3.82
C VAL A 24 13.73 4.63 -2.45
N THR A 25 13.04 5.10 -1.41
CA THR A 25 13.24 4.63 -0.04
C THR A 25 11.92 4.22 0.60
N ILE A 26 11.98 3.21 1.45
CA ILE A 26 10.85 2.74 2.26
C ILE A 26 11.06 3.22 3.69
N ASP A 27 10.15 4.06 4.17
CA ASP A 27 10.03 4.42 5.57
C ASP A 27 8.91 3.57 6.21
N ALA A 28 9.28 2.82 7.25
CA ALA A 28 8.39 1.92 7.97
C ALA A 28 9.01 1.63 9.36
N PRO A 29 8.32 0.99 10.30
CA PRO A 29 8.97 0.54 11.54
C PRO A 29 9.88 -0.67 11.28
N VAL A 30 10.95 -0.84 12.08
CA VAL A 30 11.78 -2.08 12.04
C VAL A 30 11.02 -3.26 12.65
N ARG A 31 10.18 -2.98 13.65
CA ARG A 31 9.25 -3.92 14.26
C ARG A 31 7.88 -3.25 14.36
N ALA A 32 6.85 -3.87 13.79
CA ALA A 32 5.49 -3.36 13.90
C ALA A 32 4.98 -3.50 15.34
N GLU A 33 4.40 -2.43 15.87
CA GLU A 33 3.66 -2.48 17.14
C GLU A 33 2.32 -3.20 16.96
N ASP A 34 1.66 -2.95 15.83
CA ASP A 34 0.44 -3.61 15.40
C ASP A 34 0.61 -4.07 13.95
N ALA A 35 0.67 -5.38 13.76
CA ALA A 35 0.85 -6.02 12.47
C ALA A 35 -0.37 -5.87 11.53
N ALA A 36 -1.55 -5.52 12.07
CA ALA A 36 -2.75 -5.28 11.28
C ALA A 36 -2.78 -3.88 10.63
N ILE A 37 -1.89 -2.97 11.03
CA ILE A 37 -1.93 -1.57 10.57
C ILE A 37 -0.52 -0.95 10.50
N VAL A 38 0.40 -1.61 9.80
CA VAL A 38 1.78 -1.15 9.68
C VAL A 38 1.85 0.10 8.79
N PRO A 39 2.29 1.26 9.30
CA PRO A 39 2.46 2.45 8.47
C PRO A 39 3.68 2.28 7.56
N VAL A 40 3.49 2.58 6.28
CA VAL A 40 4.52 2.54 5.24
C VAL A 40 4.45 3.83 4.44
N ALA A 41 5.59 4.47 4.22
CA ALA A 41 5.73 5.57 3.29
C ALA A 41 6.85 5.29 2.28
N ILE A 42 6.54 5.40 1.00
CA ILE A 42 7.50 5.33 -0.09
C ILE A 42 7.87 6.75 -0.46
N ARG A 43 9.17 7.06 -0.46
CA ARG A 43 9.70 8.35 -0.89
C ARG A 43 10.49 8.18 -2.17
N VAL A 44 10.19 9.02 -3.16
CA VAL A 44 10.87 9.05 -4.44
C VAL A 44 11.66 10.35 -4.57
N GLY A 45 12.93 10.25 -4.98
CA GLY A 45 13.81 11.40 -5.16
C GLY A 45 13.25 12.41 -6.16
N GLU A 46 13.50 13.70 -5.93
CA GLU A 46 12.88 14.79 -6.69
C GLU A 46 13.13 14.73 -8.19
N SER A 47 14.33 14.32 -8.62
CA SER A 47 14.69 14.19 -10.03
C SER A 47 14.03 12.99 -10.70
N PHE A 48 13.68 11.96 -9.93
CA PHE A 48 13.15 10.70 -10.45
C PHE A 48 11.62 10.64 -10.42
N ALA A 49 10.98 11.33 -9.47
CA ALA A 49 9.52 11.37 -9.32
C ALA A 49 8.75 11.73 -10.61
N PRO A 50 9.21 12.66 -11.49
CA PRO A 50 8.52 12.96 -12.74
C PRO A 50 8.42 11.79 -13.73
N GLU A 51 9.32 10.80 -13.62
CA GLU A 51 9.35 9.61 -14.49
C GLU A 51 8.37 8.52 -14.02
N VAL A 52 7.96 8.52 -12.75
CA VAL A 52 7.18 7.45 -12.14
C VAL A 52 5.71 7.51 -12.56
N ARG A 53 5.17 6.36 -12.97
CA ARG A 53 3.77 6.15 -13.36
C ARG A 53 3.08 5.04 -12.58
N GLY A 54 3.84 4.17 -11.92
CA GLY A 54 3.28 3.11 -11.08
C GLY A 54 4.09 2.89 -9.82
N LEU A 55 3.44 2.39 -8.77
CA LEU A 55 4.08 1.89 -7.56
C LEU A 55 3.39 0.60 -7.11
N TYR A 56 4.16 -0.47 -6.95
CA TYR A 56 3.72 -1.75 -6.40
C TYR A 56 4.29 -1.91 -4.98
N LEU A 57 3.45 -2.36 -4.05
CA LEU A 57 3.86 -2.82 -2.73
C LEU A 57 3.72 -4.33 -2.68
N VAL A 58 4.84 -5.04 -2.57
CA VAL A 58 4.88 -6.51 -2.51
C VAL A 58 5.40 -6.94 -1.14
N ILE A 59 4.65 -7.75 -0.42
CA ILE A 59 4.98 -8.26 0.90
C ILE A 59 5.20 -9.76 0.76
N ASP A 60 6.45 -10.21 0.83
CA ASP A 60 6.81 -11.57 0.40
C ASP A 60 5.92 -12.63 1.07
N ASP A 61 5.91 -12.69 2.40
CA ASP A 61 5.22 -13.72 3.17
C ASP A 61 3.78 -13.38 3.58
N ASN A 62 3.15 -12.41 2.90
CA ASN A 62 1.71 -12.26 3.02
C ASN A 62 0.97 -13.34 2.21
N PRO A 63 -0.22 -13.78 2.65
CA PRO A 63 -1.09 -14.68 1.89
C PRO A 63 -1.50 -14.13 0.53
N SER A 64 -1.77 -12.82 0.45
CA SER A 64 -1.76 -12.07 -0.81
C SER A 64 -0.52 -11.16 -0.85
N PRO A 65 0.51 -11.52 -1.65
CA PRO A 65 1.76 -10.77 -1.67
C PRO A 65 1.66 -9.37 -2.30
N LEU A 66 0.83 -9.18 -3.32
CA LEU A 66 0.65 -7.87 -3.95
C LEU A 66 -0.35 -7.04 -3.14
N ALA A 67 0.16 -6.31 -2.16
CA ALA A 67 -0.68 -5.57 -1.22
C ALA A 67 -1.34 -4.33 -1.86
N ALA A 68 -0.64 -3.66 -2.76
CA ALA A 68 -1.15 -2.47 -3.44
C ALA A 68 -0.43 -2.24 -4.78
N HIS A 69 -1.18 -1.75 -5.75
CA HIS A 69 -0.70 -1.22 -7.02
C HIS A 69 -1.32 0.16 -7.24
N PHE A 70 -0.49 1.20 -7.17
CA PHE A 70 -0.87 2.57 -7.46
C PHE A 70 -0.55 2.90 -8.92
N LEU A 71 -1.57 3.14 -9.73
CA LEU A 71 -1.43 3.72 -11.06
C LEU A 71 -1.53 5.24 -10.92
N LEU A 72 -0.45 5.95 -11.24
CA LEU A 72 -0.36 7.39 -11.05
C LEU A 72 -0.86 8.13 -12.29
N GLY A 73 -1.88 8.97 -12.08
CA GLY A 73 -2.42 9.83 -13.10
C GLY A 73 -1.50 11.03 -13.40
N PRO A 74 -1.82 11.82 -14.45
CA PRO A 74 -0.94 12.87 -14.97
C PRO A 74 -0.68 14.03 -13.99
N ILE A 75 -1.52 14.18 -12.96
CA ILE A 75 -1.38 15.24 -11.94
C ILE A 75 -0.86 14.72 -10.60
N ALA A 76 -0.49 13.43 -10.52
CA ALA A 76 0.09 12.86 -9.31
C ALA A 76 1.47 13.46 -9.02
N ASP A 77 1.78 13.68 -7.74
CA ASP A 77 3.17 13.87 -7.28
C ASP A 77 3.64 12.55 -6.63
N ALA A 78 4.56 11.86 -7.31
CA ALA A 78 5.07 10.56 -6.88
C ALA A 78 6.09 10.64 -5.72
N ARG A 79 6.48 11.84 -5.27
CA ARG A 79 7.54 12.02 -4.26
C ARG A 79 7.25 11.35 -2.93
N GLU A 80 5.98 11.20 -2.56
CA GLU A 80 5.60 10.52 -1.32
C GLU A 80 4.23 9.83 -1.46
N ILE A 81 4.20 8.51 -1.29
CA ILE A 81 2.97 7.72 -1.19
C ILE A 81 3.01 7.00 0.15
N ALA A 82 2.01 7.23 0.99
CA ALA A 82 1.94 6.63 2.32
C ALA A 82 0.61 5.90 2.51
N THR A 83 0.68 4.69 3.06
CA THR A 83 -0.48 3.85 3.35
C THR A 83 -0.24 3.03 4.61
N ARG A 84 -1.23 2.25 5.00
CA ARG A 84 -1.10 1.23 6.04
C ARG A 84 -1.38 -0.12 5.42
N VAL A 85 -0.56 -1.09 5.75
CA VAL A 85 -0.67 -2.47 5.25
C VAL A 85 -0.76 -3.45 6.40
N ARG A 86 -1.43 -4.58 6.16
CA ARG A 86 -1.36 -5.75 7.04
C ARG A 86 -0.12 -6.55 6.69
N ILE A 87 0.62 -7.03 7.70
CA ILE A 87 1.80 -7.88 7.52
C ILE A 87 1.64 -9.15 8.37
N ASP A 88 1.70 -10.32 7.75
CA ASP A 88 1.42 -11.58 8.44
C ASP A 88 2.61 -12.20 9.16
N ASP A 89 3.82 -12.05 8.62
CA ASP A 89 5.03 -12.63 9.18
C ASP A 89 6.25 -11.70 8.99
N TYR A 90 7.38 -12.07 9.61
CA TYR A 90 8.66 -11.40 9.45
C TYR A 90 9.13 -11.51 8.00
N THR A 91 8.97 -10.42 7.26
CA THR A 91 9.04 -10.45 5.81
C THR A 91 9.76 -9.23 5.26
N TYR A 92 10.17 -9.33 4.00
CA TYR A 92 10.50 -8.15 3.21
C TYR A 92 9.24 -7.52 2.64
N LEU A 93 9.20 -6.20 2.72
CA LEU A 93 8.35 -5.34 1.91
C LEU A 93 9.21 -4.78 0.77
N HIS A 94 8.80 -5.02 -0.46
CA HIS A 94 9.36 -4.43 -1.66
C HIS A 94 8.47 -3.29 -2.16
N ALA A 95 9.09 -2.17 -2.51
CA ALA A 95 8.47 -1.11 -3.26
C ALA A 95 9.07 -1.12 -4.66
N VAL A 96 8.24 -1.38 -5.67
CA VAL A 96 8.66 -1.39 -7.07
C VAL A 96 8.01 -0.19 -7.76
N VAL A 97 8.81 0.73 -8.26
CA VAL A 97 8.30 1.85 -9.07
C VAL A 97 8.40 1.49 -10.55
N GLU A 98 7.37 1.85 -11.29
CA GLU A 98 7.29 1.73 -12.74
C GLU A 98 7.36 3.12 -13.37
N THR A 99 8.27 3.30 -14.32
CA THR A 99 8.44 4.56 -15.04
C THR A 99 7.60 4.60 -16.31
N ALA A 100 7.44 5.80 -16.89
CA ALA A 100 6.65 6.02 -18.10
C ALA A 100 7.15 5.25 -19.33
N ASP A 101 8.43 4.88 -19.38
CA ASP A 101 9.04 4.03 -20.41
C ASP A 101 8.96 2.52 -20.08
N GLY A 102 8.29 2.15 -18.99
CA GLY A 102 8.05 0.76 -18.59
C GLY A 102 9.23 0.10 -17.85
N ARG A 103 10.23 0.84 -17.39
CA ARG A 103 11.30 0.29 -16.55
C ARG A 103 10.82 0.12 -15.10
N LEU A 104 11.36 -0.88 -14.42
CA LEU A 104 11.01 -1.22 -13.04
C LEU A 104 12.22 -1.06 -12.14
N TYR A 105 12.03 -0.42 -10.98
CA TYR A 105 13.06 -0.26 -9.97
C TYR A 105 12.53 -0.66 -8.61
N ALA A 106 13.23 -1.57 -7.93
CA ALA A 106 12.85 -2.08 -6.64
C ALA A 106 13.79 -1.61 -5.53
N THR A 107 13.20 -1.37 -4.36
CA THR A 107 13.92 -1.31 -3.08
C THR A 107 13.18 -2.19 -2.09
N ALA A 108 13.87 -2.67 -1.06
CA ALA A 108 13.33 -3.62 -0.10
C ALA A 108 13.65 -3.21 1.34
N ARG A 109 12.72 -3.51 2.24
CA ARG A 109 12.91 -3.30 3.67
C ARG A 109 12.35 -4.46 4.46
N PHE A 110 13.18 -5.02 5.34
CA PHE A 110 12.75 -6.07 6.25
C PHE A 110 11.95 -5.48 7.42
N ILE A 111 10.79 -6.07 7.72
CA ILE A 111 9.89 -5.63 8.78
C ILE A 111 9.57 -6.82 9.69
N LYS A 112 9.79 -6.65 10.99
CA LYS A 112 9.40 -7.63 12.01
C LYS A 112 7.95 -7.38 12.44
N ALA A 113 7.00 -8.09 11.84
CA ALA A 113 5.57 -8.08 12.21
C ALA A 113 5.01 -9.50 12.21
N ALA A 114 4.01 -9.82 13.03
CA ALA A 114 3.42 -11.17 13.03
C ALA A 114 1.92 -11.12 13.28
N GLY A 115 1.18 -11.97 12.56
CA GLY A 115 -0.26 -12.20 12.73
C GLY A 115 -1.17 -11.08 12.23
N GLY A 116 -0.69 -10.15 11.41
CA GLY A 116 -1.49 -9.01 10.95
C GLY A 116 -2.68 -9.36 10.07
N CYS A 117 -2.60 -10.46 9.31
CA CYS A 117 -3.68 -10.87 8.41
C CYS A 117 -4.72 -11.73 9.11
N SER A 118 -4.35 -12.43 10.19
CA SER A 118 -5.25 -13.21 11.05
C SER A 118 -5.78 -12.41 12.26
N ALA A 119 -5.18 -11.26 12.58
CA ALA A 119 -5.64 -10.38 13.63
C ALA A 119 -7.07 -9.88 13.32
N PRO A 120 -8.00 -9.96 14.30
CA PRO A 120 -9.34 -9.46 14.12
C PRO A 120 -9.30 -7.99 13.72
N ALA A 121 -10.19 -7.57 12.82
CA ALA A 121 -10.50 -6.13 12.69
C ALA A 121 -10.82 -5.62 14.10
N SER A 122 -10.38 -4.41 14.43
CA SER A 122 -10.35 -3.84 15.79
C SER A 122 -11.62 -4.10 16.64
N LYS A 123 -11.52 -3.85 17.97
CA LYS A 123 -12.56 -4.07 19.00
C LYS A 123 -13.98 -3.53 18.70
N ASP A 124 -14.20 -2.87 17.58
CA ASP A 124 -15.43 -2.20 17.19
C ASP A 124 -15.86 -2.53 15.74
N GLN A 125 -15.81 -3.82 15.34
CA GLN A 125 -16.30 -4.28 14.03
C GLN A 125 -17.74 -3.79 13.74
N ALA A 126 -18.60 -3.74 14.77
CA ALA A 126 -19.95 -3.20 14.64
C ALA A 126 -19.97 -1.69 14.32
N LEU A 127 -19.07 -0.88 14.91
CA LEU A 127 -18.97 0.54 14.56
C LEU A 127 -18.29 0.75 13.20
N ALA A 128 -17.33 -0.10 12.83
CA ALA A 128 -16.70 -0.08 11.52
C ALA A 128 -17.75 -0.33 10.41
N LEU A 129 -18.65 -1.31 10.63
CA LEU A 129 -19.80 -1.58 9.76
C LEU A 129 -20.81 -0.42 9.73
N GLN A 130 -21.13 0.19 10.88
CA GLN A 130 -22.01 1.37 10.91
C GLN A 130 -21.44 2.58 10.16
N ARG A 131 -20.11 2.65 10.07
CA ARG A 131 -19.39 3.73 9.39
C ARG A 131 -18.83 3.29 8.04
N LEU A 132 -19.22 2.12 7.53
CA LEU A 132 -18.65 1.56 6.31
C LEU A 132 -18.75 2.56 5.16
N GLY A 133 -17.65 2.76 4.45
CA GLY A 133 -17.56 3.68 3.32
C GLY A 133 -17.56 5.17 3.70
N LYS A 134 -17.62 5.55 4.98
CA LYS A 134 -17.42 6.94 5.38
C LYS A 134 -15.98 7.35 5.11
N MET A 135 -15.83 8.44 4.36
CA MET A 135 -14.53 8.97 3.97
C MET A 135 -14.24 10.30 4.65
N LYS A 136 -12.97 10.55 4.98
CA LYS A 136 -12.49 11.84 5.47
C LYS A 136 -11.23 12.22 4.70
N LEU A 137 -11.31 13.32 3.97
CA LEU A 137 -10.18 13.94 3.30
C LEU A 137 -9.64 15.09 4.14
N SER A 138 -8.34 15.06 4.44
CA SER A 138 -7.61 16.15 5.07
C SER A 138 -6.51 16.61 4.11
N LEU A 139 -6.44 17.92 3.87
CA LEU A 139 -5.34 18.53 3.12
C LEU A 139 -4.36 19.16 4.12
N ALA A 140 -3.09 18.77 4.04
CA ALA A 140 -2.04 19.41 4.82
C ALA A 140 -1.77 20.82 4.28
N ASP A 141 -1.45 21.74 5.20
CA ASP A 141 -0.99 23.10 4.94
C ASP A 141 -1.76 23.88 3.86
N ARG A 142 -2.77 24.64 4.31
CA ARG A 142 -3.54 25.56 3.45
C ARG A 142 -2.78 26.86 3.13
N SER A 143 -1.60 27.10 3.71
CA SER A 143 -0.92 28.39 3.65
C SER A 143 -0.15 28.64 2.34
N ARG A 144 0.29 27.59 1.63
CA ARG A 144 0.83 27.74 0.28
C ARG A 144 -0.31 27.77 -0.74
N PRO A 145 -0.50 28.86 -1.49
CA PRO A 145 -1.48 28.90 -2.58
C PRO A 145 -1.07 27.99 -3.74
N ASP A 146 0.24 27.89 -4.02
CA ASP A 146 0.80 27.22 -5.19
C ASP A 146 1.64 25.97 -4.84
N GLY A 147 1.56 24.94 -5.69
CA GLY A 147 2.33 23.69 -5.61
C GLY A 147 1.54 22.46 -5.14
N PRO A 148 2.16 21.26 -5.21
CA PRO A 148 1.54 20.01 -4.79
C PRO A 148 1.22 20.02 -3.30
N ARG A 149 0.02 19.53 -2.94
CA ARG A 149 -0.46 19.47 -1.55
C ARG A 149 -0.51 18.03 -1.08
N LYS A 150 0.01 17.77 0.11
CA LYS A 150 -0.19 16.47 0.75
C LYS A 150 -1.66 16.31 1.12
N ALA A 151 -2.27 15.26 0.60
CA ALA A 151 -3.63 14.85 0.93
C ALA A 151 -3.60 13.56 1.76
N LYS A 152 -4.45 13.48 2.77
CA LYS A 152 -4.68 12.27 3.56
C LYS A 152 -6.14 11.88 3.43
N LEU A 153 -6.38 10.76 2.78
CA LEU A 153 -7.69 10.13 2.69
C LEU A 153 -7.79 9.02 3.75
N LEU A 154 -8.84 9.06 4.55
CA LEU A 154 -9.20 8.00 5.48
C LEU A 154 -10.53 7.42 5.03
N ILE A 155 -10.57 6.11 4.83
CA ILE A 155 -11.77 5.35 4.48
C ILE A 155 -12.07 4.41 5.64
N SER A 156 -13.29 4.47 6.16
CA SER A 156 -13.75 3.55 7.20
C SER A 156 -14.12 2.21 6.55
N HIS A 157 -13.26 1.21 6.75
CA HIS A 157 -13.39 -0.13 6.18
C HIS A 157 -12.82 -1.19 7.13
N PRO A 158 -13.43 -2.38 7.27
CA PRO A 158 -12.90 -3.46 8.12
C PRO A 158 -11.58 -4.04 7.59
N ASN A 159 -11.39 -4.03 6.26
CA ASN A 159 -10.24 -4.61 5.57
C ASN A 159 -9.95 -6.03 6.04
N SER A 160 -10.97 -6.88 5.99
CA SER A 160 -10.90 -8.29 6.35
C SER A 160 -10.25 -9.07 5.21
N SER A 161 -9.20 -9.82 5.52
CA SER A 161 -8.41 -10.58 4.53
C SER A 161 -9.06 -11.91 4.15
N GLY A 162 -10.12 -12.32 4.85
CA GLY A 162 -10.69 -13.67 4.71
C GLY A 162 -10.06 -14.70 5.66
N LEU A 163 -8.99 -14.34 6.37
CA LEU A 163 -8.18 -15.28 7.16
C LEU A 163 -8.42 -15.18 8.66
N GLN A 164 -9.19 -14.17 9.10
CA GLN A 164 -9.55 -14.02 10.49
C GLN A 164 -10.60 -15.05 10.90
N MET A 165 -10.41 -15.71 12.04
CA MET A 165 -11.44 -16.57 12.63
C MET A 165 -12.28 -15.80 13.64
N ASP A 166 -13.59 -15.79 13.45
CA ASP A 166 -14.55 -15.31 14.45
C ASP A 166 -14.55 -16.28 15.64
N GLN A 167 -14.16 -15.79 16.81
CA GLN A 167 -14.04 -16.61 18.02
C GLN A 167 -15.41 -17.09 18.57
N ALA A 168 -16.50 -16.39 18.24
CA ALA A 168 -17.84 -16.75 18.67
C ALA A 168 -18.46 -17.82 17.76
N THR A 169 -18.38 -17.61 16.44
CA THR A 169 -19.00 -18.54 15.47
C THR A 169 -18.07 -19.66 15.00
N ARG A 170 -16.76 -19.52 15.24
CA ARG A 170 -15.68 -20.40 14.74
C ARG A 170 -15.59 -20.49 13.22
N ASN A 171 -16.24 -19.57 12.51
CA ASN A 171 -16.14 -19.45 11.07
C ASN A 171 -15.06 -18.42 10.71
N TYR A 172 -14.52 -18.54 9.49
CA TYR A 172 -13.69 -17.47 8.94
C TYR A 172 -14.55 -16.27 8.55
N ILE A 173 -14.07 -15.07 8.87
CA ILE A 173 -14.68 -13.82 8.43
C ILE A 173 -14.45 -13.73 6.92
N PRO A 174 -15.48 -13.53 6.10
CA PRO A 174 -15.31 -13.35 4.66
C PRO A 174 -14.34 -12.22 4.32
N ALA A 175 -13.65 -12.36 3.20
CA ALA A 175 -12.83 -11.29 2.67
C ALA A 175 -13.72 -10.07 2.35
N ASP A 176 -13.35 -8.92 2.90
CA ASP A 176 -14.02 -7.64 2.73
C ASP A 176 -12.97 -6.54 2.85
N PHE A 177 -12.35 -6.21 1.71
CA PHE A 177 -11.32 -5.19 1.56
C PHE A 177 -11.59 -4.30 0.36
N ILE A 178 -10.94 -3.13 0.34
CA ILE A 178 -11.06 -2.21 -0.79
C ILE A 178 -10.27 -2.81 -1.95
N GLN A 179 -10.96 -3.17 -3.04
CA GLN A 179 -10.31 -3.69 -4.24
C GLN A 179 -9.77 -2.57 -5.13
N THR A 180 -10.56 -1.51 -5.28
CA THR A 180 -10.23 -0.37 -6.15
C THR A 180 -10.57 0.95 -5.49
N LEU A 181 -9.69 1.94 -5.63
CA LEU A 181 -9.93 3.31 -5.22
C LEU A 181 -9.46 4.27 -6.32
N ASP A 182 -10.40 4.99 -6.92
CA ASP A 182 -10.14 6.05 -7.90
C ASP A 182 -10.13 7.42 -7.21
N VAL A 183 -9.01 8.14 -7.32
CA VAL A 183 -8.87 9.49 -6.78
C VAL A 183 -8.73 10.48 -7.93
N THR A 184 -9.66 11.43 -8.01
CA THR A 184 -9.66 12.49 -9.02
C THR A 184 -9.66 13.87 -8.39
N TYR A 185 -9.11 14.85 -9.10
CA TYR A 185 -9.15 16.26 -8.75
C TYR A 185 -9.43 17.10 -10.01
N ASN A 186 -10.47 17.95 -9.97
CA ASN A 186 -10.93 18.75 -11.11
C ASN A 186 -11.14 17.93 -12.41
N GLY A 187 -11.65 16.69 -12.28
CA GLY A 187 -11.89 15.80 -13.42
C GLY A 187 -10.64 15.12 -13.99
N GLN A 188 -9.46 15.35 -13.40
CA GLN A 188 -8.22 14.66 -13.76
C GLN A 188 -7.90 13.58 -12.74
N GLU A 189 -7.38 12.44 -13.21
CA GLU A 189 -6.95 11.34 -12.36
C GLU A 189 -5.69 11.72 -11.59
N VAL A 190 -5.74 11.56 -10.26
CA VAL A 190 -4.56 11.65 -9.39
C VAL A 190 -3.92 10.27 -9.30
N PHE A 191 -4.68 9.25 -8.88
CA PHE A 191 -4.23 7.87 -8.96
C PHE A 191 -5.42 6.91 -8.90
N ARG A 192 -5.21 5.70 -9.40
CA ARG A 192 -6.00 4.51 -9.08
C ARG A 192 -5.18 3.61 -8.16
N LEU A 193 -5.80 3.10 -7.10
CA LEU A 193 -5.24 2.04 -6.27
C LEU A 193 -6.00 0.75 -6.57
N GLU A 194 -5.25 -0.31 -6.83
CA GLU A 194 -5.72 -1.70 -6.85
C GLU A 194 -5.08 -2.41 -5.66
N SER A 195 -5.88 -3.08 -4.82
CA SER A 195 -5.38 -3.78 -3.62
C SER A 195 -6.12 -5.08 -3.38
N ASP A 196 -5.44 -5.99 -2.68
CA ASP A 196 -5.92 -7.35 -2.41
C ASP A 196 -5.92 -7.69 -0.91
N ILE A 197 -5.74 -6.68 -0.04
CA ILE A 197 -5.66 -6.85 1.42
C ILE A 197 -6.02 -5.62 2.26
#